data_AF-A0A1G9JAV5-F1
#
_entry.id   AF-A0A1G9JAV5-F1
#
_cell.length_a   1.000
_cell.length_b   1.000
_cell.length_c   1.000
_cell.angle_alpha   90.00
_cell.angle_beta   90.00
_cell.angle_gamma   90.00
#
_symmetry.space_group_name_H-M   'P 1'
#
loop_
_entity.id
_entity.type
_entity.pdbx_description
1 polymer ?
#
loop_
_entity_poly.entity_id
_entity_poly.type
_entity_poly.pdbx_seq_one_letter_code
_entity_poly.pdbx_strand_id
1 'polypeptide(L)' 'MVEKRGLPEDITMLMRQLVMNGHMRMAGTVLYTYFIRCWKLDDEHAAYYMRRYFEKYFAPQLQRHLQKLNKV' A
#
# COMPACT_ATOMS: atom_id res chain seq x y z
N MET A 1 -0.76 -18.61 -19.42
CA MET A 1 -1.15 -18.74 -18.00
C MET A 1 -0.82 -17.43 -17.31
N VAL A 2 -1.82 -16.69 -16.84
CA VAL A 2 -1.58 -15.47 -16.05
C VAL A 2 -1.17 -15.95 -14.66
N GLU A 3 0.13 -16.10 -14.44
CA GLU A 3 0.64 -16.37 -13.10
C GLU A 3 0.10 -15.27 -12.19
N LYS A 4 -0.63 -15.66 -11.14
CA LYS A 4 -1.07 -14.74 -10.07
C LYS A 4 0.18 -14.31 -9.29
N ARG A 5 1.04 -13.49 -9.89
CA ARG A 5 2.16 -12.86 -9.21
C ARG A 5 1.56 -11.74 -8.38
N GLY A 6 1.57 -11.92 -7.06
CA GLY A 6 1.35 -10.83 -6.12
C GLY A 6 2.41 -9.74 -6.29
N LEU A 7 2.47 -8.80 -5.35
CA LEU A 7 3.60 -7.89 -5.30
C LEU A 7 4.92 -8.69 -5.26
N PRO A 8 5.96 -8.25 -5.97
CA PRO A 8 7.26 -8.90 -5.84
C PRO A 8 7.77 -8.79 -4.39
N GLU A 9 8.67 -9.70 -4.03
CA GLU A 9 9.08 -9.91 -2.63
C GLU A 9 9.74 -8.67 -2.03
N ASP A 10 10.56 -7.97 -2.80
CA ASP A 10 11.22 -6.72 -2.43
C ASP A 10 10.21 -5.62 -2.07
N ILE A 11 9.17 -5.44 -2.88
CA ILE A 11 8.07 -4.50 -2.61
C ILE A 11 7.30 -4.92 -1.37
N THR A 12 7.03 -6.22 -1.21
CA THR A 12 6.34 -6.75 -0.03
C THR A 12 7.14 -6.49 1.25
N MET A 13 8.45 -6.73 1.22
CA MET A 13 9.35 -6.47 2.34
C MET A 13 9.43 -4.97 2.67
N LEU A 14 9.55 -4.12 1.65
CA LEU A 14 9.56 -2.67 1.82
C LEU A 14 8.26 -2.16 2.45
N MET A 15 7.09 -2.66 2.02
CA MET A 15 5.80 -2.32 2.62
C MET A 15 5.76 -2.69 4.10
N ARG A 16 6.21 -3.91 4.44
CA ARG A 16 6.29 -4.32 5.85
C ARG A 16 7.20 -3.39 6.65
N GLN A 17 8.40 -3.09 6.17
CA GLN A 17 9.34 -2.20 6.88
C GLN A 17 8.77 -0.80 7.08
N LEU A 18 8.21 -0.18 6.04
CA LEU A 18 7.63 1.16 6.15
C LEU A 18 6.46 1.19 7.13
N VAL A 19 5.56 0.20 7.05
CA VAL A 19 4.36 0.15 7.91
C VAL A 19 4.71 -0.13 9.36
N MET A 20 5.62 -1.08 9.63
CA MET A 20 6.05 -1.39 11.00
C MET A 20 6.76 -0.22 11.67
N ASN A 21 7.49 0.60 10.90
CA ASN A 21 8.13 1.83 11.38
C ASN A 21 7.19 3.04 11.40
N GLY A 22 5.90 2.87 11.10
CA GLY A 22 4.89 3.93 11.18
C GLY A 22 4.87 4.89 9.99
N HIS A 23 5.63 4.64 8.93
CA HIS A 23 5.68 5.45 7.71
C HIS A 23 4.55 5.11 6.73
N MET A 24 3.30 5.13 7.22
CA MET A 24 2.10 4.75 6.43
C MET A 24 1.92 5.58 5.16
N ARG A 25 2.11 6.90 5.23
CA ARG A 25 2.00 7.78 4.05
C ARG A 25 3.03 7.43 2.98
N MET A 26 4.26 7.15 3.38
CA MET A 26 5.34 6.77 2.47
C MET A 26 5.08 5.40 1.83
N ALA A 27 4.61 4.42 2.62
CA ALA A 27 4.19 3.12 2.10
C ALA A 27 3.08 3.29 1.04
N GLY A 28 2.08 4.12 1.33
CA GLY A 28 1.01 4.46 0.39
C GLY A 28 1.52 5.07 -0.91
N THR A 29 2.40 6.07 -0.84
CA THR A 29 2.98 6.71 -2.03
C THR A 29 3.81 5.74 -2.87
N VAL A 30 4.65 4.93 -2.24
CA VAL A 30 5.48 3.93 -2.95
C VAL A 30 4.59 2.92 -3.66
N LEU A 31 3.59 2.37 -2.97
CA LEU A 31 2.71 1.35 -3.54
C LEU A 31 1.84 1.90 -4.67
N TYR A 32 1.29 3.10 -4.50
CA TYR A 32 0.56 3.81 -5.55
C TYR A 32 1.43 4.02 -6.78
N THR A 33 2.64 4.55 -6.59
CA THR A 33 3.58 4.81 -7.69
C THR A 33 3.98 3.51 -8.39
N TYR A 34 4.18 2.43 -7.65
CA TYR A 34 4.47 1.12 -8.21
C TYR A 34 3.32 0.62 -9.10
N PHE A 35 2.07 0.76 -8.66
CA PHE A 35 0.90 0.41 -9.45
C PHE A 35 0.78 1.20 -10.75
N ILE A 36 1.02 2.52 -10.71
CA ILE A 36 1.04 3.35 -11.92
C ILE A 36 2.20 2.96 -12.85
N ARG A 37 3.42 2.85 -12.31
CA ARG A 37 4.63 2.76 -13.14
C ARG A 37 4.93 1.35 -13.64
N CYS A 38 4.75 0.36 -12.78
CA CYS A 38 5.11 -1.03 -13.07
C CYS A 38 3.91 -1.82 -13.56
N TRP A 39 2.73 -1.62 -12.97
CA TRP A 39 1.51 -2.33 -13.37
C TRP A 39 0.65 -1.57 -14.39
N LYS A 40 1.03 -0.32 -14.72
CA LYS A 40 0.36 0.52 -15.74
C LYS A 40 -1.13 0.73 -15.46
N LEU A 41 -1.48 0.77 -14.17
CA LEU A 41 -2.84 1.11 -13.76
C LEU A 41 -3.07 2.62 -13.92
N ASP A 42 -4.32 3.00 -14.13
CA ASP A 42 -4.73 4.39 -13.99
C ASP A 42 -4.82 4.81 -12.51
N ASP A 43 -5.00 6.11 -12.28
CA ASP A 43 -5.04 6.69 -10.93
C ASP A 43 -6.16 6.10 -10.06
N GLU A 44 -7.32 5.82 -10.64
CA GLU A 44 -8.46 5.27 -9.91
C GLU A 44 -8.18 3.84 -9.43
N HIS A 45 -7.74 2.97 -10.35
CA HIS A 45 -7.38 1.60 -10.04
C HIS A 45 -6.17 1.53 -9.09
N ALA A 46 -5.15 2.35 -9.31
CA ALA A 46 -3.99 2.40 -8.41
C ALA A 46 -4.40 2.82 -6.99
N ALA A 47 -5.25 3.84 -6.84
CA ALA A 47 -5.77 4.26 -5.54
C ALA A 47 -6.67 3.19 -4.89
N TYR A 48 -7.49 2.51 -5.69
CA TYR A 48 -8.34 1.41 -5.23
C TYR A 48 -7.51 0.24 -4.69
N TYR A 49 -6.58 -0.28 -5.48
CA TYR A 49 -5.76 -1.44 -5.08
C TYR A 49 -4.80 -1.11 -3.95
N MET A 50 -4.28 0.13 -3.88
CA MET A 50 -3.45 0.59 -2.77
C MET A 50 -4.23 0.56 -1.45
N ARG A 51 -5.44 1.13 -1.42
CA ARG A 51 -6.31 1.08 -0.23
C ARG A 51 -6.62 -0.36 0.19
N ARG A 52 -7.07 -1.17 -0.77
CA ARG A 52 -7.43 -2.57 -0.54
C ARG A 52 -6.25 -3.42 -0.04
N TYR A 53 -5.03 -3.10 -0.47
CA TYR A 53 -3.83 -3.75 0.03
C TYR A 53 -3.59 -3.45 1.52
N PHE A 54 -3.65 -2.19 1.94
CA PHE A 54 -3.47 -1.84 3.36
C PHE A 54 -4.61 -2.35 4.24
N GLU A 55 -5.84 -2.34 3.75
CA GLU A 55 -6.98 -2.94 4.44
C GLU A 55 -6.79 -4.44 4.66
N LYS A 56 -6.25 -5.16 3.68
CA LYS A 56 -6.07 -6.61 3.76
C LYS A 56 -4.90 -7.02 4.65
N TYR A 57 -3.76 -6.33 4.53
CA TYR A 57 -2.49 -6.79 5.13
C TYR A 57 -2.06 -6.00 6.36
N PHE A 58 -2.59 -4.78 6.56
CA PHE A 58 -2.12 -3.83 7.58
C PHE A 58 -3.29 -3.09 8.26
N ALA A 59 -4.46 -3.73 8.39
CA ALA A 59 -5.66 -3.11 8.93
C ALA A 59 -5.45 -2.39 10.29
N PRO A 60 -4.74 -2.98 11.28
CA PRO A 60 -4.51 -2.31 12.56
C PRO A 60 -3.68 -1.02 12.43
N GLN A 61 -2.67 -1.02 11.56
CA GLN A 61 -1.80 0.13 11.32
C GLN A 61 -2.54 1.22 10.53
N LEU A 62 -3.37 0.82 9.57
CA LEU A 62 -4.26 1.72 8.84
C LEU A 62 -5.24 2.41 9.80
N GLN A 63 -5.91 1.65 10.67
CA GLN A 63 -6.84 2.21 11.65
C GLN A 63 -6.15 3.22 12.58
N ARG A 64 -4.97 2.89 13.11
CA ARG A 64 -4.18 3.81 13.94
C ARG A 64 -3.78 5.08 13.20
N HIS A 65 -3.41 4.96 11.93
CA HIS A 65 -3.06 6.12 11.10
C HIS A 65 -4.27 7.04 10.87
N LEU A 66 -5.42 6.47 10.51
CA LEU A 66 -6.66 7.23 10.32
C LEU A 66 -7.13 7.91 11.61
N GLN A 67 -7.04 7.23 12.76
CA GLN A 67 -7.33 7.84 14.06
C GLN A 67 -6.40 9.03 14.37
N LYS A 68 -5.12 8.97 13.97
CA LYS A 68 -4.20 10.11 14.13
C LYS A 68 -4.59 11.27 13.21
N LEU A 69 -5.03 10.99 11.98
CA LEU A 69 -5.46 12.03 11.04
C LEU A 69 -6.76 12.71 11.47
N ASN A 70 -7.72 11.96 12.01
CA ASN A 70 -9.02 12.50 12.46
C ASN A 70 -8.95 13.26 13.80
N LYS A 71 -7.81 13.21 14.50
CA LYS A 71 -7.56 13.96 15.73
C LYS A 71 -6.91 15.32 15.49
N VAL A 72 -6.59 15.63 14.23
CA VAL A 72 -5.99 16.90 13.79
C VAL A 72 -7.08 17.85 13.33
#